data_AF-A0A497C3C5-F1
#
_entry.id   AF-A0A497C3C5-F1
#
_cell.length_a   1.000
_cell.length_b   1.000
_cell.length_c   1.000
_cell.angle_alpha   90.00
_cell.angle_beta   90.00
_cell.angle_gamma   90.00
#
_symmetry.space_group_name_H-M   'P 1'
#
loop_
_entity.id
_entity.type
_entity.pdbx_description
1 polymer ?
#
loop_
_entity_poly.entity_id
_entity_poly.type
_entity_poly.pdbx_seq_one_letter_code
_entity_poly.pdbx_strand_id
1 'polypeptide(L)' 'MMQRLQNLYRKEVRPALIKEFGYRNIMQAPRLQKIVVNVGVGEALENAKAIDHVVQDIVTITG' A
#
# COMPACT_ATOMS: atom_id res chain seq x y z
N MET A 1 -2.27 -9.32 17.59
CA MET A 1 -1.05 -9.73 16.86
C MET A 1 -0.61 -8.58 15.96
N MET A 2 0.67 -8.21 15.94
CA MET A 2 1.17 -7.12 15.08
C MET A 2 1.59 -7.67 13.72
N GLN A 3 1.15 -7.06 12.61
CA GLN A 3 1.50 -7.51 11.26
C GLN A 3 3.01 -7.40 11.02
N ARG A 4 3.60 -8.37 10.30
CA ARG A 4 5.05 -8.48 10.07
C ARG A 4 5.68 -7.17 9.59
N LEU A 5 5.10 -6.53 8.57
CA LEU A 5 5.60 -5.28 7.99
C LEU A 5 5.49 -4.09 8.96
N GLN A 6 4.42 -4.03 9.76
CA GLN A 6 4.27 -2.98 10.77
C GLN A 6 5.35 -3.11 11.86
N ASN A 7 5.67 -4.35 12.26
CA ASN A 7 6.71 -4.63 13.25
C ASN A 7 8.09 -4.24 12.72
N LEU A 8 8.42 -4.65 11.49
CA LEU A 8 9.65 -4.28 10.79
C LEU A 8 9.81 -2.75 10.71
N TYR A 9 8.75 -2.04 10.30
CA TYR A 9 8.78 -0.58 10.21
C TYR A 9 9.08 0.08 11.55
N ARG A 10 8.44 -0.39 12.63
CA ARG A 10 8.59 0.20 13.97
C ARG A 10 9.95 -0.08 14.60
N LYS A 11 10.52 -1.26 14.37
CA LYS A 11 11.75 -1.73 15.03
C LYS A 11 13.02 -1.37 14.27
N GLU A 12 12.98 -1.38 12.94
CA GLU A 12 14.18 -1.30 12.11
C GLU A 12 14.15 -0.07 11.20
N VAL A 13 13.11 0.08 10.38
CA VAL A 13 13.06 1.11 9.33
C VAL A 13 12.99 2.52 9.92
N ARG A 14 12.06 2.78 10.85
CA ARG A 14 11.88 4.13 11.42
C ARG A 14 13.12 4.62 12.18
N PRO A 15 13.76 3.82 13.05
CA PRO A 15 15.03 4.23 13.68
C PRO A 15 16.14 4.51 12.67
N ALA A 16 16.25 3.71 11.62
CA ALA A 16 17.23 3.94 10.55
C ALA A 16 16.99 5.29 9.85
N LEU A 17 15.74 5.59 9.46
CA LEU A 17 15.37 6.87 8.84
C LEU A 17 15.64 8.08 9.76
N ILE A 18 15.33 7.97 11.06
CA ILE A 18 15.60 9.05 12.03
C ILE A 18 17.10 9.32 12.12
N LYS A 19 17.93 8.28 12.14
CA LYS A 19 19.39 8.40 12.20
C LYS A 19 19.96 8.98 10.91
N GLU A 20 19.49 8.52 9.76
CA GLU A 20 19.98 8.93 8.44
C GLU A 20 19.61 10.38 8.10
N PHE A 21 18.38 10.79 8.39
CA PHE A 21 17.85 12.11 8.00
C PHE A 21 17.80 13.11 9.17
N GLY A 22 18.24 12.74 10.37
CA GLY A 22 18.36 13.64 11.51
C GLY A 22 17.04 14.18 12.06
N TYR A 23 15.95 13.41 11.95
CA TYR A 23 14.63 13.84 12.46
C TYR A 23 14.68 14.06 13.98
N ARG A 24 14.21 15.23 14.44
CA ARG A 24 14.21 15.59 15.87
C ARG A 24 13.01 15.01 16.61
N ASN A 25 11.94 14.68 15.88
CA ASN A 25 10.72 14.13 16.43
C ASN A 25 10.35 12.83 15.70
N ILE A 26 9.98 11.81 16.46
CA ILE A 26 9.55 10.49 15.96
C ILE A 26 8.37 10.62 15.00
N MET A 27 7.51 11.62 15.20
CA MET A 27 6.34 11.88 14.35
C MET A 27 6.69 12.49 12.99
N GLN A 28 7.92 12.96 12.80
CA GLN A 28 8.41 13.45 11.49
C GLN A 28 8.84 12.31 10.56
N ALA A 29 9.09 11.11 11.11
CA ALA A 29 9.51 9.98 10.30
C ALA A 29 8.41 9.58 9.29
N PRO A 30 8.72 9.47 7.98
CA PRO A 30 7.76 9.15 6.94
C PRO A 30 7.05 7.81 7.18
N ARG A 31 5.72 7.79 7.05
CA ARG A 31 4.89 6.59 7.25
C ARG A 31 4.01 6.31 6.03
N LEU A 32 3.72 5.04 5.79
CA LEU A 32 2.74 4.63 4.78
C LEU A 32 1.32 5.01 5.23
N GLN A 33 0.62 5.82 4.41
CA GLN A 33 -0.73 6.28 4.73
C GLN A 33 -1.81 5.43 4.07
N LYS A 34 -1.67 5.14 2.77
CA LYS A 34 -2.61 4.32 2.00
C LYS A 34 -1.91 3.65 0.83
N ILE A 35 -2.46 2.54 0.37
CA ILE A 35 -2.13 1.90 -0.90
C ILE A 35 -3.41 1.96 -1.74
N VAL A 36 -3.32 2.49 -2.96
CA VAL A 36 -4.43 2.53 -3.91
C VAL A 36 -4.08 1.58 -5.05
N VAL A 37 -4.95 0.62 -5.32
CA VAL A 37 -4.84 -0.28 -6.47
C VAL A 37 -5.75 0.26 -7.56
N ASN A 38 -5.18 0.55 -8.72
CA ASN A 38 -5.89 1.05 -9.88
C ASN A 38 -5.67 0.09 -11.06
N VAL A 39 -6.76 -0.28 -11.74
CA VAL A 39 -6.70 -1.13 -12.93
C VAL A 39 -7.38 -0.38 -14.08
N GLY A 40 -6.61 -0.13 -15.15
CA GLY A 40 -7.15 0.43 -16.38
C GLY A 40 -7.75 -0.69 -17.23
N VAL A 41 -9.03 -0.57 -17.58
CA VAL A 41 -9.72 -1.55 -18.42
C VAL A 41 -10.07 -0.88 -19.75
N GLY A 42 -9.13 -0.93 -20.71
CA GLY A 42 -9.31 -0.30 -22.03
C GLY A 42 -10.41 -0.97 -22.87
N GLU A 43 -10.54 -2.29 -22.76
CA GLU A 43 -11.52 -3.11 -23.48
C GLU A 43 -12.96 -2.98 -22.92
N ALA A 44 -13.13 -2.29 -21.79
CA ALA A 44 -14.44 -2.08 -21.17
C ALA A 44 -15.42 -1.29 -22.04
N LEU A 45 -14.91 -0.50 -22.98
CA LEU A 45 -15.73 0.22 -23.96
C LEU A 45 -16.45 -0.73 -24.93
N GLU A 46 -15.82 -1.86 -25.24
CA GLU A 46 -16.34 -2.85 -26.19
C GLU A 46 -17.04 -4.02 -25.48
N ASN A 47 -16.59 -4.36 -24.27
CA ASN A 47 -17.15 -5.45 -23.48
C ASN A 47 -17.35 -5.05 -22.01
N ALA A 48 -18.58 -4.72 -21.66
CA ALA A 48 -18.96 -4.35 -20.30
C ALA A 48 -18.66 -5.44 -19.25
N LYS A 49 -18.65 -6.73 -19.64
CA LYS A 49 -18.34 -7.84 -18.71
C LYS A 49 -16.87 -7.85 -18.27
N ALA A 50 -15.98 -7.21 -19.03
CA ALA A 50 -14.56 -7.09 -18.66
C ALA A 50 -14.40 -6.35 -17.32
N ILE A 51 -15.28 -5.39 -17.02
CA ILE A 51 -15.27 -4.68 -15.73
C ILE A 51 -15.59 -5.65 -14.59
N ASP A 52 -16.62 -6.48 -14.73
CA ASP A 52 -17.04 -7.43 -13.69
C ASP A 52 -15.94 -8.43 -13.36
N HIS A 53 -15.21 -8.91 -14.37
CA HIS A 53 -14.06 -9.79 -14.19
C HIS A 53 -12.93 -9.09 -13.42
N VAL A 54 -12.58 -7.87 -13.81
CA VAL A 54 -11.53 -7.08 -13.13
C VAL A 54 -11.90 -6.77 -11.69
N VAL A 55 -13.17 -6.46 -11.42
CA VAL A 55 -13.66 -6.26 -10.04
C VAL A 55 -13.48 -7.53 -9.23
N GLN A 56 -13.86 -8.69 -9.77
CA GLN A 56 -13.72 -9.97 -9.08
C GLN A 56 -12.25 -10.30 -8.79
N ASP A 57 -11.35 -10.02 -9.73
CA ASP A 57 -9.92 -10.24 -9.57
C ASP A 57 -9.32 -9.34 -8.48
N ILE A 58 -9.65 -8.04 -8.49
CA ILE A 58 -9.18 -7.10 -7.47
C ILE A 58 -9.66 -7.54 -6.09
N VAL A 59 -10.95 -7.86 -5.94
CA VAL A 59 -11.50 -8.35 -4.66
C VAL A 59 -10.77 -9.61 -4.20
N THR A 60 -10.50 -10.55 -5.12
CA THR A 60 -9.79 -11.80 -4.77
C THR A 60 -8.35 -11.54 -4.33
N ILE A 61 -7.67 -10.57 -4.94
CA ILE A 61 -6.27 -10.24 -4.66
C ILE A 61 -6.11 -9.39 -3.40
N THR A 62 -6.93 -8.34 -3.25
CA THR A 62 -6.81 -7.38 -2.15
C THR A 62 -7.54 -7.80 -0.89
N GLY A 63 -8.47 -8.75 -1.01
CA GLY A 63 -9.42 -9.11 0.04
C GLY A 63 -10.43 -8.00 0.27
#